data_AF-A0A6A3JZZ8-F1
#
_entry.id   AF-A0A6A3JZZ8-F1
#
_cell.length_a   1.000
_cell.length_b   1.000
_cell.length_c   1.000
_cell.angle_alpha   90.00
_cell.angle_beta   90.00
_cell.angle_gamma   90.00
#
_symmetry.space_group_name_H-M   'P 1'
#
loop_
_entity.id
_entity.type
_entity.pdbx_description
1 polymer ?
#
loop_
_entity_poly.entity_id
_entity_poly.type
_entity_poly.pdbx_seq_one_letter_code
_entity_poly.pdbx_strand_id
1 'polypeptide(L)'
;MFVNRVKVLYFHRRADLSAKVWNLLDEYLEYVRDHAEAFWEVLHWFTIKYKPERDEEDDDLDKYSVSAKLHRERAARHESVGRSMGARIRKFISKGVPASLFEEPGVWTYPVKICHLYLVDESTLNANGEPYSLEEQVTMAEMAEPGRTQWTKYCTDADRVAHVSNELRLKMLSPEERKKNPVSLTL
;
A
#
# COMPACT_ATOMS: atom_id res chain seq x y z
N MET A 1 8.31 4.12 -1.39
CA MET A 1 7.02 3.70 -0.80
C MET A 1 6.76 4.31 0.58
N PHE A 2 7.67 4.19 1.57
CA PHE A 2 7.30 4.44 2.99
C PHE A 2 7.48 5.87 3.52
N VAL A 3 8.13 6.78 2.78
CA VAL A 3 8.52 8.12 3.30
C VAL A 3 7.32 8.91 3.87
N ASN A 4 6.16 8.83 3.21
CA ASN A 4 4.95 9.56 3.59
C ASN A 4 3.85 8.65 4.18
N ARG A 5 4.24 7.53 4.79
CA ARG A 5 3.32 6.55 5.38
C ARG A 5 3.51 6.46 6.89
N VAL A 6 2.46 6.04 7.60
CA VAL A 6 2.50 5.87 9.06
C VAL A 6 3.49 4.78 9.43
N LYS A 7 4.42 5.06 10.35
CA LYS A 7 5.43 4.09 10.82
C LYS A 7 5.41 3.89 12.34
N VAL A 8 4.25 4.12 12.95
CA VAL A 8 4.04 4.01 14.40
C VAL A 8 2.85 3.11 14.70
N LEU A 9 2.86 2.49 15.87
CA LEU A 9 1.73 1.76 16.41
C LEU A 9 0.71 2.73 17.00
N TYR A 10 -0.57 2.51 16.70
CA TYR A 10 -1.70 3.26 17.23
C TYR A 10 -2.35 2.57 18.40
N PHE A 11 -2.28 1.24 18.51
CA PHE A 11 -3.05 0.47 19.48
C PHE A 11 -2.18 -0.34 20.45
N HIS A 12 -0.98 -0.75 20.03
CA HIS A 12 -0.05 -1.54 20.85
C HIS A 12 1.14 -0.69 21.29
N ARG A 13 1.60 -0.89 22.53
CA ARG A 13 2.87 -0.32 22.99
C ARG A 13 4.01 -1.28 22.73
N ARG A 14 5.16 -0.72 22.35
CA ARG A 14 6.40 -1.47 22.11
C ARG A 14 6.84 -2.29 23.31
N ALA A 15 6.71 -1.70 24.50
CA ALA A 15 7.08 -2.30 25.76
C ALA A 15 6.21 -3.50 26.16
N ASP A 16 4.99 -3.60 25.63
CA ASP A 16 4.03 -4.65 25.99
C ASP A 16 4.21 -5.92 25.11
N LEU A 17 4.97 -5.82 24.02
CA LEU A 17 5.22 -6.93 23.11
C LEU A 17 6.54 -7.62 23.46
N SER A 18 6.49 -8.96 23.51
CA SER A 18 7.70 -9.77 23.76
C SER A 18 8.75 -9.61 22.65
N ALA A 19 10.02 -9.83 22.98
CA ALA A 19 11.10 -9.85 21.99
C ALA A 19 10.84 -10.82 20.83
N LYS A 20 10.19 -11.96 21.11
CA LYS A 20 9.78 -12.92 20.08
C LYS A 20 8.80 -12.30 19.08
N VAL A 21 7.79 -11.57 19.55
CA VAL A 21 6.80 -10.91 18.69
C VAL A 21 7.48 -9.84 17.84
N TRP A 22 8.42 -9.08 18.42
CA TRP A 22 9.21 -8.08 17.68
C TRP A 22 10.02 -8.68 16.55
N ASN A 23 10.79 -9.74 16.83
CA ASN A 23 11.59 -10.41 15.79
C ASN A 23 10.71 -10.94 14.63
N LEU A 24 9.52 -11.44 14.96
CA LEU A 24 8.56 -11.89 13.96
C LEU A 24 7.95 -10.73 13.16
N LEU A 25 7.67 -9.60 13.81
CA LEU A 25 7.16 -8.41 13.14
C LEU A 25 8.24 -7.80 12.23
N ASP A 26 9.50 -7.78 12.66
CA ASP A 26 10.62 -7.33 11.84
C ASP A 26 10.80 -8.22 10.60
N GLU A 27 10.71 -9.56 10.73
CA GLU A 27 10.70 -10.50 9.59
C GLU A 27 9.56 -10.18 8.60
N TYR A 28 8.38 -9.81 9.12
CA TYR A 28 7.25 -9.42 8.30
C TYR A 28 7.50 -8.09 7.56
N LEU A 29 8.01 -7.07 8.25
CA LEU A 29 8.28 -5.75 7.68
C LEU A 29 9.43 -5.78 6.67
N GLU A 30 10.43 -6.63 6.89
CA GLU A 30 11.46 -6.94 5.91
C GLU A 30 10.84 -7.51 4.63
N TYR A 31 9.92 -8.47 4.75
CA TYR A 31 9.18 -8.97 3.59
C TYR A 31 8.41 -7.86 2.85
N VAL A 32 7.74 -6.96 3.59
CA VAL A 32 7.02 -5.81 2.99
C VAL A 32 7.99 -4.89 2.24
N ARG A 33 9.16 -4.61 2.82
CA ARG A 33 10.21 -3.79 2.20
C ARG A 33 10.75 -4.42 0.93
N ASP A 34 11.07 -5.72 0.97
CA ASP A 34 11.63 -6.46 -0.17
C ASP A 34 10.63 -6.57 -1.34
N HIS A 35 9.32 -6.42 -1.05
CA HIS A 35 8.25 -6.43 -2.04
C HIS A 35 7.56 -5.06 -2.22
N ALA A 36 8.23 -3.97 -1.81
CA ALA A 36 7.63 -2.63 -1.80
C ALA A 36 7.12 -2.18 -3.18
N GLU A 37 7.75 -2.64 -4.27
CA GLU A 37 7.27 -2.40 -5.64
C GLU A 37 5.85 -2.98 -5.85
N ALA A 38 5.63 -4.25 -5.52
CA ALA A 38 4.33 -4.90 -5.69
C ALA A 38 3.24 -4.26 -4.82
N PHE A 39 3.61 -3.75 -3.64
CA PHE A 39 2.71 -2.97 -2.79
C PHE A 39 2.40 -1.59 -3.40
N TRP A 40 3.41 -0.90 -3.92
CA TRP A 40 3.21 0.40 -4.54
C TRP A 40 2.33 0.29 -5.80
N GLU A 41 2.58 -0.71 -6.64
CA GLU A 41 1.87 -0.94 -7.89
C GLU A 41 0.39 -1.28 -7.70
N VAL A 42 0.05 -2.08 -6.67
CA VAL A 42 -1.35 -2.43 -6.40
C VAL A 42 -2.16 -1.24 -5.86
N LEU A 43 -1.50 -0.29 -5.18
CA LEU A 43 -2.11 0.95 -4.69
C LEU A 43 -2.24 2.01 -5.80
N HIS A 44 -1.41 1.94 -6.83
CA HIS A 44 -1.34 2.91 -7.94
C HIS A 44 -1.41 2.21 -9.30
N TRP A 45 -2.47 1.42 -9.51
CA TRP A 45 -2.51 0.57 -10.68
C TRP A 45 -2.91 1.35 -11.93
N PHE A 46 -1.94 1.67 -12.78
CA PHE A 46 -2.21 2.28 -14.10
C PHE A 46 -2.83 1.26 -15.05
N THR A 47 -3.94 1.62 -15.66
CA THR A 47 -4.53 0.88 -16.79
C THR A 47 -3.76 1.23 -18.05
N ILE A 48 -3.15 0.22 -18.67
CA ILE A 48 -2.32 0.38 -19.88
C ILE A 48 -2.97 -0.45 -20.97
N LYS A 49 -3.12 0.11 -22.18
CA LYS A 49 -3.51 -0.67 -23.35
C LYS A 49 -2.36 -1.58 -23.75
N TYR A 50 -2.61 -2.89 -23.70
CA TYR A 50 -1.57 -3.92 -23.94
C TYR A 50 -1.93 -4.91 -25.04
N LYS A 51 -3.07 -4.71 -25.70
CA LYS A 51 -3.56 -5.46 -26.85
C LYS A 51 -4.57 -4.59 -27.62
N PRO A 52 -4.79 -4.86 -28.91
CA PRO A 52 -5.87 -4.22 -29.66
C PRO A 52 -7.23 -4.54 -29.02
N GLU A 53 -8.18 -3.62 -29.21
CA GLU A 53 -9.58 -3.88 -28.91
C GLU A 53 -10.17 -4.85 -29.95
N ARG A 54 -11.37 -5.39 -29.68
CA ARG A 54 -11.98 -6.40 -30.54
C ARG A 54 -12.16 -5.92 -31.99
N ASP A 55 -12.38 -4.63 -32.15
CA ASP A 55 -12.70 -3.99 -33.43
C ASP A 55 -11.51 -3.19 -34.00
N GLU A 56 -10.32 -3.34 -33.41
CA GLU A 56 -9.09 -2.70 -33.90
C GLU A 56 -8.24 -3.71 -34.66
N GLU A 57 -7.68 -3.29 -35.80
CA GLU A 57 -6.73 -4.09 -36.56
C GLU A 57 -5.41 -4.20 -35.77
N ASP A 58 -4.87 -5.42 -35.70
CA ASP A 58 -3.56 -5.73 -35.12
C ASP A 58 -2.50 -5.71 -36.23
N ASP A 59 -2.31 -4.52 -36.81
CA ASP A 59 -1.49 -4.26 -37.98
C ASP A 59 0.00 -4.08 -37.64
N ASP A 60 0.32 -3.83 -36.36
CA ASP A 60 1.67 -3.69 -35.83
C ASP A 60 1.87 -4.60 -34.61
N LEU A 61 2.50 -5.75 -34.84
CA LEU A 61 2.80 -6.78 -33.84
C LEU A 61 3.60 -6.24 -32.64
N ASP A 62 4.36 -5.16 -32.81
CA ASP A 62 5.24 -4.61 -31.77
C ASP A 62 4.62 -3.42 -31.02
N LYS A 63 3.52 -2.85 -31.51
CA LYS A 63 2.81 -1.68 -30.95
C LYS A 63 2.54 -1.79 -29.45
N TYR A 64 2.21 -2.99 -28.98
CA TYR A 64 1.88 -3.26 -27.58
C TYR A 64 2.92 -4.11 -26.85
N SER A 65 4.05 -4.45 -27.48
CA SER A 65 5.04 -5.37 -26.90
C SER A 65 5.53 -4.94 -25.51
N VAL A 66 5.86 -3.65 -25.36
CA VAL A 66 6.34 -3.05 -24.10
C VAL A 66 5.23 -3.02 -23.05
N SER A 67 4.03 -2.57 -23.41
CA SER A 67 2.90 -2.48 -22.47
C SER A 67 2.40 -3.86 -22.05
N ALA A 68 2.40 -4.84 -22.95
CA ALA A 68 2.09 -6.25 -22.66
C ALA A 68 3.10 -6.89 -21.72
N LYS A 69 4.40 -6.64 -21.93
CA LYS A 69 5.45 -7.08 -21.02
C LYS A 69 5.26 -6.47 -19.64
N LEU A 70 5.10 -5.14 -19.55
CA LEU A 70 4.91 -4.43 -18.30
C LEU A 70 3.65 -4.91 -17.55
N HIS A 71 2.53 -5.06 -18.25
CA HIS A 71 1.30 -5.59 -17.67
C HIS A 71 1.50 -7.00 -17.10
N ARG A 72 2.18 -7.89 -17.84
CA ARG A 72 2.46 -9.26 -17.40
C ARG A 72 3.35 -9.31 -16.17
N GLU A 73 4.42 -8.53 -16.14
CA GLU A 73 5.36 -8.48 -15.01
C GLU A 73 4.68 -7.95 -13.74
N ARG A 74 3.89 -6.88 -13.86
CA ARG A 74 3.11 -6.32 -12.76
C ARG A 74 2.07 -7.31 -12.24
N ALA A 75 1.34 -7.98 -13.14
CA ALA A 75 0.37 -9.00 -12.76
C ALA A 75 1.05 -10.18 -12.05
N ALA A 76 2.19 -10.65 -12.55
CA ALA A 76 2.94 -11.73 -11.92
C ALA A 76 3.45 -11.36 -10.51
N ARG A 77 3.97 -10.13 -10.34
CA ARG A 77 4.36 -9.60 -9.01
C ARG A 77 3.15 -9.54 -8.07
N HIS A 78 2.04 -8.97 -8.52
CA HIS A 78 0.81 -8.88 -7.75
C HIS A 78 0.31 -10.25 -7.30
N GLU A 79 0.27 -11.22 -8.20
CA GLU A 79 -0.16 -12.58 -7.89
C GLU A 79 0.76 -13.29 -6.90
N SER A 80 2.08 -13.17 -7.08
CA SER A 80 3.08 -13.79 -6.20
C SER A 80 2.96 -13.29 -4.75
N VAL A 81 2.85 -11.97 -4.57
CA VAL A 81 2.75 -11.35 -3.24
C VAL A 81 1.35 -11.48 -2.66
N GLY A 82 0.32 -11.14 -3.44
CA GLY A 82 -1.07 -11.11 -3.00
C GLY A 82 -1.61 -12.47 -2.61
N ARG A 83 -1.36 -13.52 -3.41
CA ARG A 83 -1.86 -14.88 -3.10
C ARG A 83 -1.24 -15.45 -1.83
N SER A 84 0.01 -15.11 -1.53
CA SER A 84 0.73 -15.65 -0.37
C SER A 84 0.53 -14.84 0.92
N MET A 85 0.10 -13.58 0.83
CA MET A 85 0.01 -12.67 1.98
C MET A 85 -0.91 -13.20 3.09
N GLY A 86 -2.13 -13.63 2.75
CA GLY A 86 -3.08 -14.13 3.76
C GLY A 86 -2.54 -15.35 4.51
N ALA A 87 -1.84 -16.26 3.80
CA ALA A 87 -1.20 -17.42 4.43
C ALA A 87 -0.01 -17.00 5.31
N ARG A 88 0.77 -16.01 4.87
CA ARG A 88 1.89 -15.43 5.64
C ARG A 88 1.40 -14.82 6.95
N ILE A 89 0.35 -13.98 6.92
CA ILE A 89 -0.25 -13.40 8.12
C ILE A 89 -0.72 -14.49 9.08
N ARG A 90 -1.44 -15.50 8.60
CA ARG A 90 -1.88 -16.65 9.43
C ARG A 90 -0.71 -17.40 10.08
N LYS A 91 0.41 -17.57 9.35
CA LYS A 91 1.63 -18.20 9.89
C LYS A 91 2.28 -17.37 11.00
N PHE A 92 2.28 -16.04 10.89
CA PHE A 92 2.78 -15.17 11.96
C PHE A 92 1.87 -15.23 13.19
N ILE A 93 0.55 -15.22 12.99
CA ILE A 93 -0.42 -15.38 14.07
C ILE A 93 -0.24 -16.72 14.79
N SER A 94 -0.09 -17.82 14.05
CA SER A 94 0.13 -19.15 14.66
C SER A 94 1.46 -19.26 15.43
N LYS A 95 2.44 -18.41 15.12
CA LYS A 95 3.72 -18.32 15.86
C LYS A 95 3.63 -17.45 17.11
N GLY A 96 2.50 -16.78 17.35
CA GLY A 96 2.22 -15.98 18.54
C GLY A 96 2.20 -14.46 18.32
N VAL A 97 2.17 -13.97 17.07
CA VAL A 97 1.93 -12.54 16.80
C VAL A 97 0.43 -12.25 17.01
N PRO A 98 0.05 -11.29 17.86
CA PRO A 98 -1.35 -10.88 17.99
C PRO A 98 -1.97 -10.50 16.65
N ALA A 99 -3.16 -11.02 16.33
CA ALA A 99 -3.85 -10.72 15.08
C ALA A 99 -4.13 -9.21 14.91
N SER A 100 -4.42 -8.53 16.03
CA SER A 100 -4.64 -7.08 16.09
C SER A 100 -3.44 -6.25 15.66
N LEU A 101 -2.21 -6.81 15.63
CA LEU A 101 -1.06 -6.09 15.08
C LEU A 101 -1.17 -5.88 13.56
N PHE A 102 -1.88 -6.74 12.84
CA PHE A 102 -2.11 -6.56 11.40
C PHE A 102 -3.25 -5.56 11.09
N GLU A 103 -3.91 -5.04 12.12
CA GLU A 103 -4.83 -3.89 12.03
C GLU A 103 -4.12 -2.56 12.30
N GLU A 104 -2.83 -2.60 12.66
CA GLU A 104 -2.05 -1.39 12.93
C GLU A 104 -1.76 -0.62 11.64
N PRO A 105 -1.95 0.71 11.63
CA PRO A 105 -1.56 1.56 10.50
C PRO A 105 -0.13 1.37 10.02
N GLY A 106 0.79 1.18 10.97
CA GLY A 106 2.21 1.00 10.68
C GLY A 106 2.58 -0.40 10.22
N VAL A 107 1.67 -1.37 10.31
CA VAL A 107 1.89 -2.75 9.89
C VAL A 107 1.17 -2.96 8.56
N TRP A 108 1.83 -2.53 7.48
CA TRP A 108 1.25 -2.57 6.15
C TRP A 108 0.89 -3.99 5.72
N THR A 109 -0.36 -4.22 5.35
CA THR A 109 -0.87 -5.48 4.81
C THR A 109 -1.10 -5.36 3.31
N TYR A 110 -0.93 -6.44 2.56
CA TYR A 110 -1.15 -6.36 1.10
C TYR A 110 -2.63 -6.07 0.79
N PRO A 111 -2.95 -5.05 -0.03
CA PRO A 111 -4.33 -4.76 -0.41
C PRO A 111 -5.02 -5.95 -1.08
N VAL A 112 -6.28 -6.18 -0.72
CA VAL A 112 -7.11 -7.24 -1.30
C VAL A 112 -7.58 -6.87 -2.71
N LYS A 113 -7.68 -5.57 -3.01
CA LYS A 113 -8.15 -5.04 -4.29
C LYS A 113 -7.09 -4.15 -4.91
N ILE A 114 -7.08 -4.15 -6.25
CA ILE A 114 -6.30 -3.24 -7.07
C ILE A 114 -6.94 -1.85 -7.02
N CYS A 115 -6.12 -0.82 -6.76
CA CYS A 115 -6.55 0.58 -6.75
C CYS A 115 -6.14 1.24 -8.07
N HIS A 116 -7.09 1.38 -9.00
CA HIS A 116 -6.83 1.92 -10.34
C HIS A 116 -6.55 3.43 -10.32
N LEU A 117 -5.43 3.86 -10.89
CA LEU A 117 -5.10 5.26 -11.08
C LEU A 117 -5.52 5.69 -12.49
N TYR A 118 -6.39 6.70 -12.55
CA TYR A 118 -6.79 7.35 -13.78
C TYR A 118 -5.83 8.50 -14.07
N LEU A 119 -5.22 8.47 -15.25
CA LEU A 119 -4.34 9.54 -15.70
C LEU A 119 -5.18 10.67 -16.28
N VAL A 120 -4.75 11.88 -16.01
CA VAL A 120 -5.29 13.10 -16.60
C VAL A 120 -4.83 13.18 -18.05
N ASP A 121 -5.73 13.64 -18.93
CA ASP A 121 -5.40 13.87 -20.34
C ASP A 121 -4.31 14.95 -20.49
N GLU A 122 -3.39 14.77 -21.43
CA GLU A 122 -2.24 15.67 -21.63
C GLU A 122 -2.66 17.12 -21.96
N SER A 123 -3.85 17.32 -22.53
CA SER A 123 -4.41 18.66 -22.79
C SER A 123 -4.87 19.39 -21.51
N THR A 124 -4.99 18.70 -20.39
CA THR A 124 -5.37 19.31 -19.11
C THR A 124 -4.12 19.88 -18.45
N LEU A 125 -4.08 21.22 -18.36
CA LEU A 125 -2.92 21.95 -17.85
C LEU A 125 -3.08 22.27 -16.36
N ASN A 126 -1.97 22.28 -15.64
CA ASN A 126 -1.87 22.72 -14.26
C ASN A 126 -1.94 24.26 -14.16
N ALA A 127 -1.80 24.80 -12.95
CA ALA A 127 -1.86 26.24 -12.70
C ALA A 127 -0.76 27.06 -13.43
N ASN A 128 0.32 26.42 -13.87
CA ASN A 128 1.40 27.04 -14.63
C ASN A 128 1.18 26.96 -16.15
N GLY A 129 0.11 26.30 -16.60
CA GLY A 129 -0.14 26.06 -18.03
C GLY A 129 0.66 24.89 -18.61
N GLU A 130 1.11 23.96 -17.76
CA GLU A 130 1.91 22.78 -18.17
C GLU A 130 1.11 21.49 -17.95
N PRO A 131 1.32 20.43 -18.76
CA PRO A 131 0.71 19.13 -18.48
C PRO A 131 1.13 18.58 -17.11
N TYR A 132 0.21 17.90 -16.43
CA TYR A 132 0.50 17.29 -15.13
C TYR A 132 1.53 16.16 -15.25
N SER A 133 2.59 16.24 -14.46
CA SER A 133 3.54 15.16 -14.27
C SER A 133 2.92 13.94 -13.59
N LEU A 134 3.52 12.77 -13.74
CA LEU A 134 3.06 11.55 -13.07
C LEU A 134 3.06 11.70 -11.54
N GLU A 135 4.05 12.40 -10.97
CA GLU A 135 4.14 12.62 -9.53
C GLU A 135 3.00 13.50 -9.01
N GLU A 136 2.63 14.55 -9.74
CA GLU A 136 1.47 15.38 -9.41
C GLU A 136 0.19 14.57 -9.48
N GLN A 137 0.00 13.77 -10.53
CA GLN A 137 -1.20 12.95 -10.70
C GLN A 137 -1.33 11.89 -9.59
N VAL A 138 -0.23 11.23 -9.20
CA VAL A 138 -0.21 10.32 -8.05
C VAL A 138 -0.58 11.06 -6.77
N THR A 139 0.00 12.25 -6.55
CA THR A 139 -0.29 13.08 -5.37
C THR A 139 -1.76 13.47 -5.31
N MET A 140 -2.33 13.93 -6.43
CA MET A 140 -3.74 14.29 -6.55
C MET A 140 -4.65 13.10 -6.23
N ALA A 141 -4.34 11.91 -6.75
CA ALA A 141 -5.10 10.71 -6.45
C ALA A 141 -5.01 10.30 -4.97
N GLU A 142 -3.82 10.39 -4.36
CA GLU A 142 -3.65 10.16 -2.92
C GLU A 142 -4.42 11.16 -2.06
N MET A 143 -4.59 12.40 -2.51
CA MET A 143 -5.36 13.43 -1.82
C MET A 143 -6.87 13.25 -2.00
N ALA A 144 -7.32 12.91 -3.20
CA ALA A 144 -8.73 12.73 -3.51
C ALA A 144 -9.33 11.50 -2.82
N GLU A 145 -8.54 10.44 -2.70
CA GLU A 145 -8.99 9.16 -2.17
C GLU A 145 -7.94 8.57 -1.21
N PRO A 146 -7.73 9.18 -0.04
CA PRO A 146 -6.63 8.82 0.84
C PRO A 146 -6.82 7.42 1.47
N GLY A 147 -8.04 6.90 1.50
CA GLY A 147 -8.32 5.51 1.87
C GLY A 147 -7.74 4.46 0.91
N ARG A 148 -7.40 4.83 -0.34
CA ARG A 148 -6.89 3.91 -1.36
C ARG A 148 -5.45 3.48 -1.11
N THR A 149 -4.59 4.38 -0.62
CA THR A 149 -3.14 4.15 -0.65
C THR A 149 -2.54 3.68 0.67
N GLN A 150 -3.41 3.11 1.53
CA GLN A 150 -3.10 2.61 2.87
C GLN A 150 -2.33 3.63 3.72
N TRP A 151 -3.08 4.39 4.51
CA TRP A 151 -2.55 5.23 5.59
C TRP A 151 -1.56 6.30 5.11
N THR A 152 -1.92 6.95 4.01
CA THR A 152 -1.25 8.15 3.45
C THR A 152 -1.23 9.30 4.47
N LYS A 153 -0.30 10.25 4.29
CA LYS A 153 -0.23 11.49 5.08
C LYS A 153 -1.47 12.38 4.94
N TYR A 154 -2.29 12.17 3.91
CA TYR A 154 -3.51 12.93 3.65
C TYR A 154 -4.74 12.41 4.44
N CYS A 155 -4.67 11.23 5.04
CA CYS A 155 -5.69 10.76 5.98
C CYS A 155 -5.59 11.45 7.35
N THR A 156 -6.72 11.71 8.00
CA THR A 156 -6.76 11.97 9.44
C THR A 156 -6.64 10.66 10.23
N ASP A 157 -6.39 10.76 11.53
CA ASP A 157 -6.40 9.57 12.40
C ASP A 157 -7.77 8.91 12.45
N ALA A 158 -8.85 9.69 12.38
CA ALA A 158 -10.21 9.16 12.33
C ALA A 158 -10.43 8.30 11.07
N ASP A 159 -9.98 8.78 9.91
CA ASP A 159 -10.09 8.02 8.64
C ASP A 159 -9.30 6.72 8.71
N ARG A 160 -8.09 6.80 9.27
CA ARG A 160 -7.20 5.65 9.47
C ARG A 160 -7.89 4.55 10.27
N VAL A 161 -8.51 4.88 11.39
CA VAL A 161 -9.07 3.88 12.30
C VAL A 161 -10.54 3.53 12.04
N ALA A 162 -11.17 4.10 11.00
CA ALA A 162 -12.60 3.94 10.74
C ALA A 162 -13.03 2.48 10.53
N HIS A 163 -12.16 1.65 9.95
CA HIS A 163 -12.42 0.22 9.70
C HIS A 163 -12.09 -0.68 10.89
N VAL A 164 -11.42 -0.15 11.91
CA VAL A 164 -10.95 -0.92 13.06
C VAL A 164 -12.12 -1.17 14.02
N SER A 165 -12.10 -2.30 14.74
CA SER A 165 -13.14 -2.61 15.73
C SER A 165 -13.23 -1.56 16.84
N ASN A 166 -14.42 -1.38 17.42
CA ASN A 166 -14.61 -0.45 18.55
C ASN A 166 -13.68 -0.80 19.73
N GLU A 167 -13.49 -2.09 20.03
CA GLU A 167 -12.64 -2.54 21.13
C GLU A 167 -11.18 -2.10 20.96
N LEU A 168 -10.64 -2.24 19.74
CA LEU A 168 -9.27 -1.85 19.46
C LEU A 168 -9.13 -0.31 19.39
N ARG A 169 -10.14 0.41 18.89
CA ARG A 169 -10.18 1.88 18.92
C ARG A 169 -10.17 2.46 20.34
N LEU A 170 -10.74 1.77 21.34
CA LEU A 170 -10.66 2.19 22.74
C LEU A 170 -9.24 2.09 23.33
N LYS A 171 -8.36 1.28 22.70
CA LYS A 171 -6.95 1.12 23.09
C LYS A 171 -6.03 2.11 22.37
N MET A 172 -6.58 3.06 21.61
CA MET A 172 -5.80 3.99 20.81
C MET A 172 -4.92 4.87 21.70
N LEU A 173 -3.62 4.84 21.41
CA LEU A 173 -2.59 5.63 22.08
C LEU A 173 -2.73 7.12 21.76
N SER A 174 -2.28 7.99 22.68
CA SER A 174 -2.19 9.43 22.39
C SER A 174 -1.15 9.73 21.30
N PRO A 175 -1.24 10.86 20.58
CA PRO A 175 -0.22 11.25 19.60
C PRO A 175 1.22 11.23 20.15
N GLU A 176 1.41 11.67 21.40
CA GLU A 176 2.70 11.68 22.11
C GLU A 176 3.21 10.27 22.42
N GLU A 177 2.30 9.37 22.79
CA GLU A 177 2.63 7.96 23.00
C GLU A 177 3.01 7.28 21.69
N ARG A 178 2.26 7.50 20.59
CA ARG A 178 2.56 6.89 19.28
C ARG A 178 3.97 7.23 18.79
N LYS A 179 4.42 8.48 18.99
CA LYS A 179 5.79 8.91 18.66
C LYS A 179 6.87 8.06 19.35
N LYS A 180 6.57 7.47 20.51
CA LYS A 180 7.47 6.59 21.28
C LYS A 180 7.35 5.11 20.89
N ASN A 181 6.41 4.77 19.99
CA ASN A 181 6.11 3.41 19.59
C ASN A 181 6.27 3.24 18.06
N PRO A 182 7.49 3.37 17.52
CA PRO A 182 7.74 3.09 16.11
C PRO A 182 7.54 1.61 15.80
N VAL A 183 7.01 1.32 14.61
CA VAL A 183 6.77 -0.05 14.13
C VAL A 183 8.07 -0.76 13.76
N SER A 184 9.11 -0.01 13.43
CA SER A 184 10.47 -0.51 13.22
C SER A 184 11.45 0.63 13.48
N LEU A 185 12.65 0.29 13.93
CA LEU A 185 13.73 1.26 14.13
C LEU A 185 14.52 1.54 12.83
N THR A 186 14.26 0.78 11.77
CA THR A 186 15.03 0.81 10.53
C THR A 186 14.22 1.26 9.30
N LEU A 187 12.93 1.57 9.46
CA LEU A 187 12.02 1.95 8.37
C LEU A 187 11.80 3.45 8.21
#